data_AF-A0A7G3APC4-F1
#
_entry.id   AF-A0A7G3APC4-F1
#
_cell.length_a   1.000
_cell.length_b   1.000
_cell.length_c   1.000
_cell.angle_alpha   90.00
_cell.angle_beta   90.00
_cell.angle_gamma   90.00
#
_symmetry.space_group_name_H-M   'P 1'
#
loop_
_entity.id
_entity.type
_entity.pdbx_description
1 polymer ?
#
loop_
_entity_poly.entity_id
_entity_poly.type
_entity_poly.pdbx_seq_one_letter_code
_entity_poly.pdbx_strand_id
1 'polypeptide(L)'
;EKAKEKKMQKVARIALVGLFCVILVVAYPQIDNNETLDEDSEIKLWEIERECAMLGGLCVHRDDCDHVTSTTGLCPSNKHYGVECCYKLKYRLTTCRNNLGECMDRCNPRIQRPATDCPGQVCCVLV
;
A
#
# COMPACT_ATOMS: atom_id res chain seq x y z
N GLU A 1 -30.81 -30.47 47.49
CA GLU A 1 -29.45 -29.89 47.34
C GLU A 1 -28.80 -30.18 45.98
N LYS A 2 -28.84 -31.43 45.47
CA LYS A 2 -28.23 -31.83 44.18
C LYS A 2 -28.62 -31.00 42.94
N ALA A 3 -29.81 -30.39 42.92
CA ALA A 3 -30.25 -29.52 41.81
C ALA A 3 -29.57 -28.14 41.81
N LYS A 4 -29.21 -27.60 42.98
CA LYS A 4 -28.47 -26.33 43.10
C LYS A 4 -27.01 -26.51 42.66
N GLU A 5 -26.42 -27.65 43.01
CA GLU A 5 -25.06 -28.02 42.62
C GLU A 5 -24.92 -28.18 41.10
N LYS A 6 -25.86 -28.89 40.45
CA LYS A 6 -25.92 -28.99 38.97
C LYS A 6 -26.15 -27.65 38.28
N LYS A 7 -26.95 -26.75 38.88
CA LYS A 7 -27.19 -25.40 38.35
C LYS A 7 -25.93 -24.54 38.45
N MET A 8 -25.23 -24.61 39.58
CA MET A 8 -23.97 -23.89 39.80
C MET A 8 -22.85 -24.39 38.87
N GLN A 9 -22.79 -25.70 38.62
CA GLN A 9 -21.84 -26.30 37.68
C GLN A 9 -22.09 -25.87 36.23
N LYS A 10 -23.35 -25.70 35.81
CA LYS A 10 -23.70 -25.17 34.49
C LYS A 10 -23.30 -23.70 34.34
N VAL A 11 -23.58 -22.87 35.34
CA VAL A 11 -23.21 -21.44 35.33
C VAL A 11 -21.68 -21.28 35.29
N ALA A 12 -20.94 -22.07 36.06
CA ALA A 12 -19.47 -22.05 36.06
C ALA A 12 -18.88 -22.42 34.68
N ARG A 13 -19.47 -23.41 33.99
CA ARG A 13 -19.04 -23.79 32.64
C ARG A 13 -19.32 -22.71 31.60
N ILE A 14 -20.49 -22.08 31.66
CA ILE A 14 -20.85 -20.97 30.75
C ILE A 14 -19.90 -19.78 30.97
N ALA A 15 -19.60 -19.45 32.23
CA ALA A 15 -18.67 -18.38 32.56
C ALA A 15 -17.23 -18.68 32.06
N LEU A 16 -16.76 -19.92 32.20
CA LEU A 16 -15.45 -20.34 31.69
C LEU A 16 -15.34 -20.24 30.16
N VAL A 17 -16.37 -20.66 29.43
CA VAL A 17 -16.39 -20.55 27.96
C VAL A 17 -16.44 -19.08 27.52
N GLY A 18 -17.27 -18.26 28.17
CA GLY A 18 -17.33 -16.83 27.91
C GLY A 18 -15.98 -16.13 28.15
N LEU A 19 -15.33 -16.44 29.27
CA LEU A 19 -14.01 -15.89 29.60
C LEU A 19 -12.94 -16.32 28.59
N PHE A 20 -12.93 -17.58 28.16
CA PHE A 20 -12.00 -18.08 27.16
C PHE A 20 -12.22 -17.42 25.78
N CYS A 21 -13.47 -17.21 25.36
CA CYS A 21 -13.79 -16.48 24.14
C CYS A 21 -13.29 -15.02 24.19
N VAL A 22 -13.44 -14.34 25.33
CA VAL A 22 -12.91 -12.98 25.49
C VAL A 22 -11.38 -12.96 25.41
N ILE A 23 -10.70 -13.94 26.01
CA ILE A 23 -9.23 -14.05 25.92
C ILE A 23 -8.78 -14.29 24.48
N LEU A 24 -9.47 -15.14 23.71
CA LEU A 24 -9.18 -15.34 22.28
C LEU A 24 -9.37 -14.07 21.46
N VAL A 25 -10.38 -13.25 21.79
CA VAL A 25 -10.64 -11.97 21.12
C VAL A 25 -9.68 -10.86 21.58
N VAL A 26 -9.06 -10.95 22.76
CA VAL A 26 -8.07 -9.95 23.20
C VAL A 26 -6.64 -10.36 22.80
N ALA A 27 -6.37 -11.65 22.70
CA ALA A 27 -5.07 -12.19 22.32
C ALA A 27 -4.87 -12.35 20.81
N TYR A 28 -5.90 -12.16 19.98
CA TYR A 28 -5.63 -11.99 18.55
C TYR A 28 -4.87 -10.68 18.39
N PRO A 29 -3.63 -10.71 17.86
CA PRO A 29 -2.97 -9.47 17.48
C PRO A 29 -3.85 -8.82 16.40
N GLN A 30 -4.21 -7.55 16.58
CA GLN A 30 -4.75 -6.76 15.47
C GLN A 30 -3.73 -6.91 14.33
N ILE A 31 -4.14 -7.52 13.23
CA ILE A 31 -3.37 -7.43 11.99
C ILE A 31 -3.63 -6.01 11.51
N ASP A 32 -2.93 -5.05 12.11
CA ASP A 32 -2.84 -3.71 11.57
C ASP A 32 -1.94 -3.86 10.35
N ASN A 33 -2.55 -4.15 9.21
CA ASN A 33 -1.94 -4.04 7.88
C ASN A 33 -1.65 -2.57 7.50
N ASN A 34 -1.37 -1.74 8.51
CA ASN A 34 -0.91 -0.38 8.37
C ASN A 34 0.62 -0.40 8.45
N GLU A 35 1.23 -0.99 7.42
CA GLU A 35 2.59 -0.65 7.06
C GLU A 35 2.55 0.82 6.65
N THR A 36 2.86 1.71 7.59
CA THR A 36 3.10 3.13 7.32
C THR A 36 4.39 3.25 6.52
N LEU A 37 4.33 2.88 5.24
CA LEU A 37 5.26 3.32 4.21
C LEU A 37 4.94 4.78 3.91
N ASP A 38 5.96 5.64 3.97
CA ASP A 38 5.89 7.08 3.76
C ASP A 38 5.03 7.47 2.53
N GLU A 39 3.79 7.86 2.79
CA GLU A 39 2.66 7.86 1.82
C GLU A 39 2.69 9.01 0.79
N ASP A 40 3.68 9.90 0.83
CA ASP A 40 3.67 11.10 -0.05
C ASP A 40 4.35 10.87 -1.41
N SER A 41 5.15 9.80 -1.56
CA SER A 41 5.96 9.60 -2.77
C SER A 41 5.62 8.37 -3.60
N GLU A 42 4.86 7.42 -3.06
CA GLU A 42 4.57 6.17 -3.75
C GLU A 42 3.24 6.24 -4.50
N ILE A 43 3.25 5.87 -5.78
CA ILE A 43 2.04 5.81 -6.59
C ILE A 43 1.30 4.52 -6.22
N LYS A 44 0.11 4.67 -5.63
CA LYS A 44 -0.73 3.53 -5.28
C LYS A 44 -1.18 2.77 -6.52
N LEU A 45 -0.73 1.53 -6.65
CA LEU A 45 -1.20 0.60 -7.67
C LEU A 45 -2.47 -0.12 -7.18
N TRP A 46 -3.52 -0.09 -8.00
CA TRP A 46 -4.78 -0.77 -7.70
C TRP A 46 -4.78 -2.19 -8.27
N GLU A 47 -5.82 -2.94 -7.94
CA GLU A 47 -6.02 -4.30 -8.45
C GLU A 47 -5.87 -4.34 -9.97
N ILE A 48 -5.16 -5.38 -10.46
CA ILE A 48 -4.92 -5.57 -11.88
C ILE A 48 -6.21 -6.04 -12.53
N GLU A 49 -6.86 -5.17 -13.30
CA GLU A 49 -8.06 -5.49 -14.07
C GLU A 49 -7.70 -5.94 -15.48
N ARG A 50 -8.35 -7.02 -15.95
CA ARG A 50 -7.97 -7.74 -17.17
C ARG A 50 -7.99 -6.82 -18.40
N GLU A 51 -9.01 -5.97 -18.50
CA GLU A 51 -9.25 -5.05 -19.60
C GLU A 51 -8.13 -4.02 -19.73
N CYS A 52 -7.63 -3.50 -18.61
CA CYS A 52 -6.51 -2.58 -18.58
C CYS A 52 -5.18 -3.30 -18.86
N ALA A 53 -4.96 -4.46 -18.24
CA ALA A 53 -3.73 -5.24 -18.38
C ALA A 53 -3.52 -5.75 -19.82
N MET A 54 -4.59 -6.11 -20.53
CA MET A 54 -4.52 -6.53 -21.95
C MET A 54 -4.02 -5.42 -22.88
N LEU A 55 -4.12 -4.15 -22.47
CA LEU A 55 -3.55 -3.03 -23.22
C LEU A 55 -2.12 -2.68 -22.77
N GLY A 56 -1.58 -3.37 -21.76
CA GLY A 56 -0.29 -3.05 -21.14
C GLY A 56 -0.37 -1.85 -20.18
N GLY A 57 -1.58 -1.51 -19.71
CA GLY A 57 -1.79 -0.44 -18.75
C GLY A 57 -1.83 -0.92 -17.29
N LEU A 58 -1.88 0.06 -16.39
CA LEU A 58 -1.95 -0.12 -14.94
C LEU A 58 -3.12 0.71 -14.38
N CYS A 59 -3.85 0.17 -13.40
CA CYS A 59 -4.90 0.91 -12.71
C CYS A 59 -4.29 1.81 -11.61
N VAL A 60 -4.37 3.12 -11.79
CA VAL A 60 -3.87 4.14 -10.86
C VAL A 60 -4.86 5.30 -10.73
N HIS A 61 -4.68 6.16 -9.71
CA HIS A 61 -5.44 7.40 -9.64
C HIS A 61 -5.14 8.28 -10.87
N ARG A 62 -6.16 8.94 -11.44
CA ARG A 62 -5.99 9.78 -12.63
C ARG A 62 -4.92 10.85 -12.46
N ASP A 63 -4.77 11.39 -11.26
CA ASP A 63 -3.78 12.42 -10.97
C ASP A 63 -2.33 11.91 -11.01
N ASP A 64 -2.11 10.61 -10.85
CA ASP A 64 -0.79 9.96 -10.95
C ASP A 64 -0.48 9.48 -12.37
N CYS A 65 -1.39 9.68 -13.31
CA CYS A 65 -1.23 9.26 -14.69
C CYS A 65 -0.71 10.39 -15.59
N ASP A 66 0.41 10.15 -16.28
CA ASP A 66 0.96 11.04 -17.31
C ASP A 66 0.22 10.84 -18.64
N HIS A 67 -0.06 9.58 -18.99
CA HIS A 67 -0.77 9.21 -20.22
C HIS A 67 -1.84 8.16 -19.98
N VAL A 68 -3.10 8.59 -20.02
CA VAL A 68 -4.28 7.71 -19.97
C VAL A 68 -4.42 6.89 -21.25
N THR A 69 -5.07 5.74 -21.14
CA THR A 69 -5.41 4.92 -22.32
C THR A 69 -6.44 5.61 -23.20
N SER A 70 -6.44 5.28 -24.50
CA SER A 70 -7.43 5.81 -25.46
C SER A 70 -8.87 5.35 -25.15
N THR A 71 -9.00 4.18 -24.53
CA THR A 71 -10.27 3.63 -24.04
C THR A 71 -10.39 3.89 -22.54
N THR A 72 -11.47 4.54 -22.10
CA THR A 72 -11.74 4.84 -20.69
C THR A 72 -12.57 3.77 -20.00
N GLY A 73 -12.49 3.68 -18.68
CA GLY A 73 -13.34 2.80 -17.87
C GLY A 73 -12.86 1.34 -17.84
N LEU A 74 -11.57 1.12 -18.08
CA LEU A 74 -10.95 -0.22 -18.06
C LEU A 74 -10.58 -0.69 -16.64
N CYS A 75 -10.76 0.17 -15.63
CA CYS A 75 -10.63 -0.16 -14.21
C CYS A 75 -11.98 0.03 -13.47
N PRO A 76 -13.02 -0.74 -13.80
CA PRO A 76 -14.37 -0.54 -13.25
C PRO A 76 -14.47 -0.74 -11.75
N SER A 77 -13.67 -1.65 -11.16
CA SER A 77 -13.78 -2.04 -9.75
C SER A 77 -13.46 -0.88 -8.80
N ASN A 78 -12.57 0.03 -9.22
CA ASN A 78 -12.12 1.17 -8.42
C ASN A 78 -12.48 2.53 -9.04
N LYS A 79 -13.39 2.55 -10.01
CA LYS A 79 -13.78 3.76 -10.76
C LYS A 79 -14.30 4.89 -9.85
N HIS A 80 -14.98 4.55 -8.75
CA HIS A 80 -15.50 5.52 -7.78
C HIS A 80 -14.41 6.25 -6.99
N TYR A 81 -13.20 5.71 -6.95
CA TYR A 81 -12.02 6.36 -6.38
C TYR A 81 -11.25 7.22 -7.39
N GLY A 82 -11.81 7.50 -8.57
CA GLY A 82 -11.11 8.28 -9.60
C GLY A 82 -9.96 7.53 -10.29
N VAL A 83 -9.98 6.19 -10.21
CA VAL A 83 -9.00 5.31 -10.85
C VAL A 83 -9.30 5.16 -12.34
N GLU A 84 -8.25 5.13 -13.15
CA GLU A 84 -8.32 4.90 -14.59
C GLU A 84 -7.13 4.07 -15.07
N CYS A 85 -7.26 3.47 -16.25
CA CYS A 85 -6.16 2.76 -16.87
C CYS A 85 -5.12 3.73 -17.44
N CYS A 86 -3.86 3.50 -17.09
CA CYS A 86 -2.75 4.38 -17.39
C CYS A 86 -1.61 3.63 -18.09
N TYR A 87 -1.03 4.22 -19.14
CA TYR A 87 0.16 3.67 -19.81
C TYR A 87 1.46 4.16 -19.18
N LYS A 88 1.46 5.37 -18.63
CA LYS A 88 2.66 5.99 -18.10
C LYS A 88 2.32 6.78 -16.86
N LEU A 89 2.98 6.45 -15.76
CA LEU A 89 2.83 7.15 -14.50
C LEU A 89 3.59 8.48 -14.52
N LYS A 90 3.06 9.47 -13.81
CA LYS A 90 3.80 10.72 -13.56
C LYS A 90 5.03 10.42 -12.74
N TYR A 91 6.12 11.07 -13.09
CA TYR A 91 7.34 10.96 -12.31
C TYR A 91 7.21 11.79 -11.03
N ARG A 92 7.12 11.16 -9.86
CA ARG A 92 7.26 11.86 -8.57
C ARG A 92 8.74 11.92 -8.22
N LEU A 93 9.28 13.14 -8.17
CA LEU A 93 10.65 13.35 -7.70
C LEU A 93 10.75 12.90 -6.24
N THR A 94 11.82 12.19 -5.92
CA THR A 94 12.13 11.71 -4.56
C THR A 94 13.50 12.24 -4.13
N THR A 95 13.91 11.97 -2.90
CA THR A 95 15.25 12.35 -2.42
C THR A 95 16.32 11.48 -3.10
N CYS A 96 17.56 11.94 -3.14
CA CYS A 96 18.65 11.20 -3.72
C CYS A 96 18.94 9.93 -2.93
N ARG A 97 18.78 9.99 -1.61
CA ARG A 97 18.88 8.83 -0.72
C ARG A 97 17.85 7.75 -1.07
N ASN A 98 16.62 8.13 -1.40
CA ASN A 98 15.58 7.18 -1.81
C ASN A 98 15.86 6.55 -3.18
N ASN A 99 16.65 7.22 -4.02
CA ASN A 99 17.21 6.63 -5.25
C ASN A 99 18.44 5.73 -4.97
N LEU A 100 18.79 5.46 -3.70
CA LEU A 100 20.02 4.75 -3.30
C LEU A 100 21.28 5.44 -3.83
N GLY A 101 21.26 6.76 -3.84
CA GLY A 101 22.34 7.58 -4.36
C GLY A 101 22.90 8.59 -3.37
N GLU A 102 23.92 9.31 -3.83
CA GLU A 102 24.54 10.42 -3.14
C GLU A 102 24.63 11.64 -4.06
N CYS A 103 24.48 12.84 -3.50
CA CYS A 103 24.66 14.08 -4.24
C CYS A 103 26.15 14.29 -4.52
N MET A 104 26.52 14.37 -5.79
CA MET A 104 27.89 14.55 -6.26
C MET A 104 27.93 15.62 -7.35
N ASP A 105 29.08 16.26 -7.56
CA ASP A 105 29.22 17.29 -8.60
C ASP A 105 29.08 16.70 -10.02
N ARG A 106 29.52 15.44 -10.21
CA ARG A 106 29.41 14.72 -11.48
C ARG A 106 29.51 13.22 -11.29
N CYS A 107 28.79 12.48 -12.13
CA CYS A 107 28.96 11.05 -12.35
C CYS A 107 28.53 10.68 -13.77
N ASN A 108 28.71 9.42 -14.17
CA ASN A 108 28.28 8.95 -15.49
C ASN A 108 26.78 9.25 -15.70
N PRO A 109 26.38 9.92 -16.80
CA PRO A 109 24.97 10.29 -17.02
C PRO A 109 23.97 9.12 -16.94
N ARG A 110 24.42 7.87 -17.18
CA ARG A 110 23.57 6.68 -17.08
C ARG A 110 23.13 6.35 -15.65
N ILE A 111 23.92 6.75 -14.65
CA ILE A 111 23.62 6.52 -13.22
C ILE A 111 23.08 7.77 -12.53
N GLN A 112 22.88 8.86 -13.26
CA GLN A 112 22.24 10.06 -12.72
C GLN A 112 20.73 9.81 -12.57
N ARG A 113 20.17 10.27 -11.46
CA ARG A 113 18.72 10.29 -11.23
C ARG A 113 18.26 11.69 -10.85
N PRO A 114 17.03 12.08 -11.23
CA PRO A 114 16.45 13.31 -10.72
C PRO A 114 16.15 13.17 -9.23
N ALA A 115 16.47 14.21 -8.44
CA ALA A 115 16.24 14.24 -7.01
C ALA A 115 15.86 15.66 -6.54
N THR A 116 15.12 15.75 -5.43
CA THR A 116 14.66 17.05 -4.87
C THR A 116 15.70 17.75 -3.98
N ASP A 117 16.73 17.03 -3.52
CA ASP A 117 17.61 17.40 -2.41
C ASP A 117 19.10 17.57 -2.81
N CYS A 118 19.41 17.67 -4.11
CA CYS A 118 20.77 17.96 -4.61
C CYS A 118 20.88 19.34 -5.27
N PRO A 119 20.76 20.47 -4.53
CA PRO A 119 20.89 21.79 -5.12
C PRO A 119 22.33 22.02 -5.63
N GLY A 120 22.47 22.27 -6.94
CA GLY A 120 23.78 22.51 -7.57
C GLY A 120 24.63 21.25 -7.79
N GLN A 121 24.10 20.07 -7.49
CA GLN A 121 24.74 18.77 -7.68
C GLN A 121 23.80 17.82 -8.44
N VAL A 122 24.31 16.65 -8.81
CA VAL A 122 23.51 15.57 -9.40
C VAL A 122 23.39 14.40 -8.44
N CYS A 123 22.23 13.74 -8.42
CA CYS A 123 22.10 12.50 -7.65
C CYS A 123 22.71 11.33 -8.43
N CYS A 124 23.69 10.67 -7.83
CA CYS A 124 24.42 9.55 -8.41
C CYS A 124 24.09 8.27 -7.68
N VAL A 125 23.49 7.30 -8.38
CA VAL A 125 23.14 5.99 -7.82
C VAL A 125 24.40 5.18 -7.54
N LEU A 126 24.51 4.65 -6.32
CA LEU A 126 25.62 3.82 -5.87
C LEU A 126 25.14 2.35 -5.91
N VAL A 127 25.59 1.60 -6.92
CA VAL A 127 25.31 0.16 -7.08
C VAL A 127 26.34 -0.71 -6.38
#